data_AF-A0A454WFV9-F1
#
_entry.id   AF-A0A454WFV9-F1
#
_cell.length_a   1.000
_cell.length_b   1.000
_cell.length_c   1.000
_cell.angle_alpha   90.00
_cell.angle_beta   90.00
_cell.angle_gamma   90.00
#
_symmetry.space_group_name_H-M   'P 1'
#
loop_
_entity.id
_entity.type
_entity.pdbx_description
1 polymer ?
#
loop_
_entity_poly.entity_id
_entity_poly.type
_entity_poly.pdbx_seq_one_letter_code
_entity_poly.pdbx_strand_id
1 'polypeptide(L)'
;MLAGHRRQAHERTRRVFRYVPFVIAQDPSALPEYEARCVSGDEADCGASSGPCRGPEEVEEWQRGHTRETRHLRYRRLFADYAVLEPVMSRTGSAGATDRTGGPGGTWAGVPDTPPRT
;
A
#
# COMPACT_ATOMS: atom_id res chain seq x y z
N MET A 1 -64.26 33.97 0.53
CA MET A 1 -63.52 32.72 0.25
C MET A 1 -62.08 33.09 -0.03
N LEU A 2 -61.13 32.78 0.87
CA LEU A 2 -59.71 33.10 0.69
C LEU A 2 -59.00 31.89 0.08
N ALA A 3 -58.53 32.02 -1.16
CA ALA A 3 -57.77 31.00 -1.86
C ALA A 3 -56.36 30.89 -1.24
N GLY A 4 -56.04 29.70 -0.74
CA GLY A 4 -54.77 29.41 -0.06
C GLY A 4 -53.57 29.56 -0.99
N HIS A 5 -52.56 30.29 -0.50
CA HIS A 5 -51.22 30.31 -1.09
C HIS A 5 -50.59 28.91 -1.03
N ARG A 6 -50.46 28.26 -2.18
CA ARG A 6 -49.72 27.00 -2.31
C ARG A 6 -48.22 27.30 -2.30
N ARG A 7 -47.56 27.20 -1.14
CA ARG A 7 -46.09 27.15 -1.09
C ARG A 7 -45.64 25.83 -1.69
N GLN A 8 -45.00 25.90 -2.86
CA GLN A 8 -44.34 24.77 -3.48
C GLN A 8 -43.03 24.53 -2.70
N ALA A 9 -43.05 23.56 -1.78
CA ALA A 9 -41.85 23.15 -1.07
C ALA A 9 -40.92 22.49 -2.10
N HIS A 10 -39.74 23.08 -2.31
CA HIS A 10 -38.65 22.40 -3.01
C HIS A 10 -38.33 21.12 -2.25
N GLU A 11 -38.64 19.97 -2.84
CA GLU A 11 -38.19 18.68 -2.35
C GLU A 11 -36.66 18.66 -2.41
N ARG A 12 -36.02 18.91 -1.26
CA ARG A 12 -34.59 18.68 -1.08
C ARG A 12 -34.36 17.19 -1.35
N THR A 13 -33.87 16.86 -2.53
CA THR A 13 -33.37 15.53 -2.86
C THR A 13 -32.38 15.12 -1.78
N ARG A 14 -32.81 14.23 -0.89
CA ARG A 14 -32.02 13.81 0.26
C ARG A 14 -30.90 12.92 -0.27
N ARG A 15 -29.70 13.47 -0.39
CA ARG A 15 -28.50 12.71 -0.76
C ARG A 15 -28.18 11.73 0.36
N VAL A 16 -28.01 10.46 0.01
CA VAL A 16 -27.55 9.42 0.93
C VAL A 16 -26.08 9.17 0.65
N PHE A 17 -25.22 9.47 1.62
CA PHE A 17 -23.81 9.08 1.60
C PHE A 17 -23.70 7.74 2.34
N ARG A 18 -23.15 6.72 1.67
CA ARG A 18 -22.86 5.42 2.28
C ARG A 18 -21.35 5.25 2.40
N TYR A 19 -20.91 4.76 3.54
CA TYR A 19 -19.54 4.27 3.70
C TYR A 19 -19.38 2.99 2.88
N VAL A 20 -18.37 2.95 2.01
CA VAL A 20 -17.98 1.75 1.27
C VAL A 20 -16.58 1.36 1.76
N PRO A 21 -16.40 0.18 2.37
CA PRO A 21 -15.08 -0.29 2.73
C PRO A 21 -14.25 -0.55 1.47
N PHE A 22 -12.97 -0.19 1.51
CA PHE A 22 -11.99 -0.48 0.46
C PHE A 22 -10.84 -1.29 1.04
N VAL A 23 -10.19 -2.09 0.19
CA VAL A 23 -8.86 -2.65 0.45
C VAL A 23 -7.85 -1.99 -0.49
N ILE A 24 -6.63 -1.83 0.01
CA ILE A 24 -5.49 -1.39 -0.81
C ILE A 24 -4.86 -2.67 -1.37
N ALA A 25 -4.83 -2.80 -2.69
CA ALA A 25 -4.20 -3.90 -3.41
C ALA A 25 -3.10 -3.35 -4.32
N GLN A 26 -2.08 -4.16 -4.63
CA GLN A 26 -1.10 -3.79 -5.65
C GLN A 26 -1.78 -3.76 -7.02
N ASP A 27 -1.42 -2.76 -7.83
CA ASP A 27 -1.87 -2.63 -9.22
C ASP A 27 -1.15 -3.67 -10.09
N PRO A 28 -1.84 -4.68 -10.63
CA PRO A 28 -1.21 -5.70 -11.46
C PRO A 28 -0.82 -5.18 -12.86
N SER A 29 -1.26 -3.98 -13.25
CA SER A 29 -0.99 -3.39 -14.55
C SER A 29 0.30 -2.57 -14.60
N ALA A 30 0.88 -2.26 -13.45
CA ALA A 30 2.06 -1.41 -13.34
C ALA A 30 3.24 -2.19 -12.72
N LEU A 31 4.43 -2.01 -13.30
CA LEU A 31 5.66 -2.58 -12.75
C LEU A 31 6.18 -1.70 -11.61
N PRO A 32 6.79 -2.29 -10.57
CA PRO A 32 7.47 -1.53 -9.54
C PRO A 32 8.67 -0.75 -10.09
N GLU A 33 8.99 0.34 -9.41
CA GLU A 33 10.15 1.17 -9.68
C GLU A 33 11.15 1.09 -8.53
N TYR A 34 12.44 1.11 -8.90
CA TYR A 34 13.55 1.04 -7.98
C TYR A 34 14.45 2.26 -8.17
N GLU A 35 14.92 2.87 -7.10
CA GLU A 35 15.91 3.95 -7.18
C GLU A 35 16.92 3.79 -6.03
N ALA A 36 18.15 4.26 -6.23
CA ALA A 36 19.04 4.58 -5.14
C ALA A 36 19.50 6.03 -5.18
N ARG A 37 19.72 6.59 -4.00
CA ARG A 37 20.40 7.87 -3.78
C ARG A 37 21.60 7.66 -2.88
N CYS A 38 22.74 8.20 -3.28
CA CYS A 38 23.93 8.27 -2.45
C CYS A 38 23.68 9.26 -1.30
N VAL A 39 23.81 8.77 -0.07
CA VAL A 39 23.69 9.56 1.18
C VAL A 39 25.00 9.49 1.97
N SER A 40 26.10 9.24 1.27
CA SER A 40 27.45 9.44 1.78
C SER A 40 27.87 10.89 1.59
N GLY A 41 28.90 11.30 2.33
CA GLY A 41 29.40 12.66 2.37
C GLY A 41 29.47 13.12 3.83
N ASP A 42 30.54 13.82 4.20
CA ASP A 42 30.81 14.15 5.59
C ASP A 42 30.01 15.37 6.07
N GLU A 43 29.95 16.43 5.25
CA GLU A 43 29.21 17.67 5.58
C GLU A 43 27.79 17.68 4.97
N ALA A 44 27.63 17.09 3.79
CA ALA A 44 26.37 16.99 3.07
C ALA A 44 26.31 15.71 2.26
N ASP A 45 25.09 15.19 2.06
CA ASP A 45 24.85 14.04 1.19
C ASP A 45 25.30 14.37 -0.24
N CYS A 46 26.09 13.47 -0.83
CA CYS A 46 26.50 13.49 -2.23
C CYS A 46 25.29 13.64 -3.16
N GLY A 47 24.17 13.01 -2.83
CA GLY A 47 22.88 13.23 -3.47
C GLY A 47 22.72 12.63 -4.86
N ALA A 48 23.80 12.10 -5.47
CA ALA A 48 23.74 11.41 -6.75
C ALA A 48 22.71 10.27 -6.71
N SER A 49 21.94 10.09 -7.78
CA SER A 49 20.90 9.04 -7.86
C SER A 49 21.02 8.18 -9.10
N SER A 50 20.57 6.93 -9.01
CA SER A 50 20.38 6.05 -10.19
C SER A 50 19.26 6.54 -11.09
N GLY A 51 18.31 7.32 -10.55
CA GLY A 51 17.01 7.53 -11.17
C GLY A 51 16.13 6.26 -11.09
N PRO A 52 14.91 6.30 -11.65
CA PRO A 52 14.01 5.15 -11.69
C PRO A 52 14.58 4.03 -12.56
N CYS A 53 14.66 2.85 -11.99
CA CYS A 53 15.14 1.60 -12.58
C CYS A 53 14.00 0.57 -12.58
N ARG A 54 14.02 -0.34 -13.55
CA ARG A 54 12.99 -1.39 -13.69
C ARG A 54 13.21 -2.59 -12.79
N GLY A 55 14.42 -2.70 -12.22
CA GLY A 55 14.78 -3.80 -11.35
C GLY A 55 15.88 -3.44 -10.35
N PRO A 56 16.03 -4.26 -9.30
CA PRO A 56 17.05 -4.04 -8.27
C PRO A 56 18.48 -4.17 -8.83
N GLU A 57 18.68 -4.97 -9.88
CA GLU A 57 19.99 -5.24 -10.49
C GLU A 57 20.61 -3.98 -11.12
N GLU A 58 19.80 -3.18 -11.82
CA GLU A 58 20.20 -1.90 -12.41
C GLU A 58 20.65 -0.90 -11.33
N VAL A 59 19.91 -0.85 -10.21
CA VAL A 59 20.28 -0.01 -9.05
C VAL A 59 21.62 -0.45 -8.47
N GLU A 60 21.84 -1.76 -8.35
CA GLU A 60 23.07 -2.31 -7.78
C GLU A 60 24.28 -2.11 -8.70
N GLU A 61 24.08 -2.18 -10.02
CA GLU A 61 25.10 -1.80 -10.99
C GLU A 61 25.51 -0.34 -10.85
N TRP A 62 24.53 0.56 -10.76
CA TRP A 62 24.80 1.97 -10.51
C TRP A 62 25.55 2.19 -9.19
N GLN A 63 25.16 1.52 -8.10
CA GLN A 63 25.86 1.60 -6.81
C GLN A 63 27.31 1.13 -6.89
N ARG A 64 27.58 0.02 -7.60
CA ARG A 64 28.94 -0.48 -7.81
C ARG A 64 29.78 0.52 -8.61
N GLY A 65 29.22 1.10 -9.67
CA GLY A 65 29.85 2.14 -10.47
C GLY A 65 30.19 3.38 -9.62
N HIS A 66 29.18 3.91 -8.92
CA HIS A 66 29.35 5.10 -8.07
C HIS A 66 30.37 4.87 -6.94
N THR A 67 30.33 3.70 -6.29
CA THR A 67 31.30 3.34 -5.24
C THR A 67 32.73 3.29 -5.79
N ARG A 68 32.91 2.76 -7.01
CA ARG A 68 34.23 2.66 -7.64
C ARG A 68 34.84 4.04 -7.88
N GLU A 69 34.01 5.01 -8.25
CA GLU A 69 34.42 6.38 -8.57
C GLU A 69 34.62 7.25 -7.32
N THR A 70 33.70 7.18 -6.37
CA THR A 70 33.62 8.13 -5.24
C THR A 70 34.07 7.56 -3.91
N ARG A 71 34.19 6.23 -3.80
CA ARG A 71 34.39 5.49 -2.53
C ARG A 71 33.26 5.65 -1.51
N HIS A 72 32.11 6.19 -1.93
CA HIS A 72 30.92 6.23 -1.10
C HIS A 72 30.34 4.82 -0.88
N LEU A 73 29.89 4.54 0.34
CA LEU A 73 29.42 3.21 0.76
C LEU A 73 27.99 3.24 1.33
N ARG A 74 27.39 4.42 1.49
CA ARG A 74 26.07 4.58 2.10
C ARG A 74 25.05 5.03 1.04
N TYR A 75 24.01 4.22 0.87
CA TYR A 75 22.96 4.43 -0.13
C TYR A 75 21.59 4.29 0.52
N ARG A 76 20.66 5.18 0.15
CA ARG A 76 19.23 5.03 0.42
C ARG A 76 18.58 4.42 -0.81
N ARG A 77 17.90 3.29 -0.66
CA ARG A 77 17.09 2.68 -1.73
C ARG A 77 15.63 3.09 -1.59
N LEU A 78 14.96 3.29 -2.71
CA LEU A 78 13.52 3.47 -2.82
C LEU A 78 12.97 2.31 -3.64
N PHE A 79 11.84 1.78 -3.17
CA PHE A 79 11.01 0.83 -3.87
C PHE A 79 9.61 1.45 -3.91
N ALA A 80 9.08 1.65 -5.11
CA ALA A 80 7.75 2.19 -5.32
C ALA A 80 6.94 1.17 -6.11
N ASP A 81 5.89 0.65 -5.51
CA ASP A 81 4.85 -0.09 -6.19
C ASP A 81 3.62 0.80 -6.39
N TYR A 82 2.75 0.35 -7.30
CA TYR A 82 1.50 1.02 -7.59
C TYR A 82 0.38 0.29 -6.88
N ALA A 83 -0.59 1.03 -6.36
CA ALA A 83 -1.70 0.48 -5.61
C ALA A 83 -3.05 0.99 -6.12
N VAL A 84 -4.05 0.11 -6.10
CA VAL A 84 -5.45 0.38 -6.40
C VAL A 84 -6.31 0.20 -5.15
N LEU A 85 -7.39 0.97 -5.06
CA LEU A 85 -8.41 0.80 -4.02
C LEU A 85 -9.56 -0.04 -4.57
N GLU A 86 -9.69 -1.27 -4.09
CA GLU A 86 -10.77 -2.17 -4.49
C GLU A 86 -11.91 -2.10 -3.46
N PRO A 87 -13.16 -1.79 -3.87
CA PRO A 87 -14.29 -1.85 -2.97
C PRO A 87 -14.45 -3.26 -2.43
N VAL A 88 -14.50 -3.41 -1.11
CA VAL A 88 -14.94 -4.65 -0.48
C VAL A 88 -16.44 -4.71 -0.73
N MET A 89 -16.84 -5.34 -1.84
CA MET A 89 -18.25 -5.55 -2.13
C MET A 89 -18.88 -6.21 -0.91
N SER A 90 -19.79 -5.47 -0.27
CA SER A 90 -20.54 -5.99 0.87
C SER A 90 -21.38 -7.14 0.32
N ARG A 91 -20.96 -8.38 0.57
CA ARG A 91 -21.79 -9.55 0.32
C ARG A 91 -22.91 -9.55 1.36
N THR A 92 -23.83 -8.59 1.25
CA THR A 92 -25.10 -8.61 1.98
C THR A 92 -25.87 -9.80 1.43
N GLY A 93 -25.96 -10.83 2.25
CA GLY A 93 -26.22 -12.20 1.82
C GLY A 93 -27.58 -12.45 1.18
N SER A 94 -27.60 -13.45 0.28
CA SER A 94 -28.73 -14.37 0.24
C SER A 94 -28.39 -15.51 1.19
N ALA A 95 -29.17 -15.63 2.25
CA ALA A 95 -29.10 -16.71 3.22
C ALA A 95 -29.24 -18.07 2.51
N GLY A 96 -28.31 -18.97 2.80
CA GLY A 96 -28.43 -20.40 2.55
C GLY A 96 -27.84 -21.09 3.77
N ALA A 97 -28.69 -21.36 4.76
CA ALA A 97 -28.33 -22.12 5.94
C ALA A 97 -27.87 -23.53 5.53
N THR A 98 -26.69 -23.94 5.98
CA THR A 98 -26.56 -25.26 6.61
C THR A 98 -25.63 -25.14 7.80
N ASP A 99 -26.19 -25.45 8.96
CA ASP A 99 -25.47 -25.85 10.17
C ASP A 99 -24.54 -27.02 9.85
N ARG A 100 -23.29 -26.93 10.31
CA ARG A 100 -22.55 -28.10 10.80
C ARG A 100 -21.43 -27.65 11.74
N THR A 101 -21.76 -27.77 13.02
CA THR A 101 -20.86 -27.96 14.17
C THR A 101 -19.61 -28.80 13.84
N GLY A 102 -18.43 -28.32 14.24
CA GLY A 102 -17.21 -29.14 14.36
C GLY A 102 -15.88 -28.40 14.18
N GLY A 103 -15.39 -27.71 15.22
CA GLY A 103 -13.93 -27.62 15.45
C GLY A 103 -13.44 -28.89 16.17
N PRO A 104 -12.12 -29.15 16.33
CA PRO A 104 -11.12 -28.12 16.61
C PRO A 104 -9.72 -28.33 15.96
N GLY A 105 -8.83 -27.34 16.18
CA GLY A 105 -7.41 -27.62 16.40
C GLY A 105 -6.43 -27.20 15.30
N GLY A 106 -6.23 -25.90 15.09
CA GLY A 106 -5.05 -25.37 14.41
C GLY A 106 -4.08 -24.79 15.43
N THR A 107 -3.11 -25.58 15.87
CA THR A 107 -1.98 -25.16 16.70
C THR A 107 -1.05 -24.23 15.90
N TRP A 108 -0.86 -23.01 16.39
CA TRP A 108 0.20 -22.12 15.90
C TRP A 108 1.53 -22.68 16.39
N ALA A 109 2.33 -23.23 15.48
CA ALA A 109 3.67 -23.71 15.79
C ALA A 109 4.55 -22.54 16.27
N GLY A 110 5.14 -22.71 17.45
CA GLY A 110 5.96 -21.71 18.12
C GLY A 110 7.25 -21.38 17.35
N VAL A 111 7.61 -20.10 17.39
CA VAL A 111 8.94 -19.60 17.04
C VAL A 111 9.88 -19.95 18.21
N PRO A 112 11.00 -20.66 18.02
CA PRO A 112 11.95 -20.88 19.11
C PRO A 112 12.72 -19.60 19.42
N ASP A 113 12.57 -19.12 20.66
CA ASP A 113 13.44 -18.11 21.28
C ASP A 113 14.88 -18.64 21.29
N THR A 114 15.79 -17.96 20.59
CA THR A 114 17.22 -18.23 20.67
C THR A 114 17.84 -17.23 21.66
N PRO A 115 18.39 -17.67 22.81
CA PRO A 115 19.06 -16.76 23.72
C PRO A 115 20.41 -16.28 23.14
N PRO A 116 20.87 -15.07 23.50
CA PRO A 116 22.17 -14.57 23.07
C PRO A 116 23.30 -15.35 23.75
N ARG A 117 24.33 -15.71 22.99
CA ARG A 117 25.61 -16.18 23.55
C ARG A 117 26.35 -14.99 24.15
N THR A 118 26.74 -15.14 25.41
CA THR A 118 27.75 -14.34 26.12
C THR A 118 29.10 -14.36 25.42
#